data_AF-A0A9X2Q2I1-F1
#
_entry.id   AF-A0A9X2Q2I1-F1
#
_cell.length_a   1.000
_cell.length_b   1.000
_cell.length_c   1.000
_cell.angle_alpha   90.00
_cell.angle_beta   90.00
_cell.angle_gamma   90.00
#
_symmetry.space_group_name_H-M   'P 1'
#
loop_
_entity.id
_entity.type
_entity.pdbx_description
1 polymer ?
#
loop_
_entity_poly.entity_id
_entity_poly.type
_entity_poly.pdbx_seq_one_letter_code
_entity_poly.pdbx_strand_id
1 'polypeptide(L)'
;MKKRLRAADCSGTGILVVHGKSALDAQTREVLSTLENLRLLYAESLHAKCYFNERQLVLSTMNLYAYSQRNNREMGIRVRKQGGNEIYSEVLEEVRSIAESAEPQTV
;
A
#
# COMPACT_ATOMS: atom_id res chain seq x y z
N MET A 1 -11.10 -3.83 3.23
CA MET A 1 -10.01 -3.78 2.23
C MET A 1 -10.35 -4.60 0.99
N LYS A 2 -10.50 -5.94 1.10
CA LYS A 2 -10.70 -6.88 -0.01
C LYS A 2 -11.71 -6.43 -1.09
N LYS A 3 -12.92 -6.00 -0.70
CA LYS A 3 -13.96 -5.50 -1.63
C LYS A 3 -13.51 -4.28 -2.46
N ARG A 4 -12.72 -3.37 -1.87
CA ARG A 4 -12.24 -2.15 -2.55
C ARG A 4 -11.12 -2.45 -3.54
N LEU A 5 -10.24 -3.39 -3.21
CA LEU A 5 -9.19 -3.85 -4.13
C LEU A 5 -9.81 -4.52 -5.36
N ARG A 6 -10.82 -5.39 -5.18
CA ARG A 6 -11.56 -5.98 -6.31
C ARG A 6 -12.24 -4.94 -7.18
N ALA A 7 -12.87 -3.92 -6.59
CA ALA A 7 -13.50 -2.85 -7.37
C ALA A 7 -12.48 -2.04 -8.18
N ALA A 8 -11.30 -1.75 -7.61
CA ALA A 8 -10.22 -1.08 -8.33
C ALA A 8 -9.68 -1.95 -9.48
N ASP A 9 -9.48 -3.24 -9.24
CA ASP A 9 -9.05 -4.20 -10.24
C ASP A 9 -10.05 -4.33 -11.40
N CYS A 10 -11.35 -4.48 -11.12
CA CYS A 10 -12.40 -4.51 -12.15
C CYS A 10 -12.49 -3.21 -12.97
N SER A 11 -11.97 -2.09 -12.46
CA SER A 11 -11.92 -0.82 -13.18
C SER A 11 -10.66 -0.67 -14.05
N GLY A 12 -9.76 -1.66 -14.05
CA GLY A 12 -8.47 -1.61 -14.72
C GLY A 12 -7.45 -0.69 -14.06
N THR A 13 -7.69 -0.31 -12.80
CA THR A 13 -6.75 0.53 -12.04
C THR A 13 -5.56 -0.33 -11.61
N GLY A 14 -4.33 0.09 -11.92
CA GLY A 14 -3.12 -0.58 -11.45
C GLY A 14 -2.99 -0.49 -9.92
N ILE A 15 -2.73 -1.63 -9.28
CA ILE A 15 -2.59 -1.73 -7.83
C ILE A 15 -1.16 -2.17 -7.52
N LEU A 16 -0.42 -1.38 -6.74
CA LEU A 16 0.88 -1.77 -6.21
C LEU A 16 0.75 -2.03 -4.70
N VAL A 17 1.14 -3.23 -4.28
CA VAL A 17 1.26 -3.57 -2.86
C VAL A 17 2.71 -3.93 -2.58
N VAL A 18 3.35 -3.17 -1.69
CA VAL A 18 4.64 -3.54 -1.11
C VAL A 18 4.41 -3.96 0.34
N HIS A 19 4.86 -5.16 0.70
CA HIS A 19 4.76 -5.68 2.06
C HIS A 19 6.12 -6.12 2.58
N GLY A 20 6.24 -6.32 3.89
CA GLY A 20 7.50 -6.65 4.54
C GLY A 20 7.32 -7.24 5.94
N LYS A 21 8.45 -7.51 6.60
CA LYS A 21 8.58 -8.07 7.97
C LYS A 21 8.08 -9.50 8.18
N SER A 22 6.97 -9.88 7.56
CA SER A 22 6.36 -11.21 7.73
C SER A 22 5.60 -11.61 6.49
N ALA A 23 5.61 -12.91 6.19
CA ALA A 23 4.84 -13.44 5.08
C ALA A 23 3.35 -13.12 5.24
N LEU A 24 2.70 -12.83 4.11
CA LEU A 24 1.25 -12.71 4.07
C LEU A 24 0.62 -14.03 4.52
N ASP A 25 -0.47 -13.95 5.29
CA ASP A 25 -1.27 -15.13 5.58
C ASP A 25 -1.83 -15.72 4.28
N ALA A 26 -2.04 -17.04 4.27
CA ALA A 26 -2.45 -17.78 3.08
C ALA A 26 -3.73 -17.21 2.45
N GLN A 27 -4.70 -16.80 3.27
CA GLN A 27 -5.97 -16.27 2.80
C GLN A 27 -5.81 -14.88 2.15
N THR A 28 -4.94 -14.03 2.69
CA THR A 28 -4.63 -12.74 2.07
C THR A 28 -3.87 -12.95 0.76
N ARG A 29 -2.86 -13.83 0.74
CA ARG A 29 -2.12 -14.15 -0.48
C ARG A 29 -3.04 -14.67 -1.59
N GLU A 30 -3.94 -15.60 -1.28
CA GLU A 30 -4.94 -16.12 -2.24
C GLU A 30 -5.86 -15.01 -2.77
N VAL A 31 -6.28 -14.07 -1.93
CA VAL A 31 -7.11 -12.96 -2.42
C VAL A 31 -6.32 -12.02 -3.33
N LEU A 32 -5.05 -11.75 -3.03
CA LEU A 32 -4.23 -10.88 -3.86
C LEU A 32 -3.85 -11.54 -5.20
N SER A 33 -3.65 -12.87 -5.24
CA SER A 33 -3.38 -13.59 -6.50
C SER A 33 -4.54 -13.54 -7.49
N THR A 34 -5.77 -13.35 -7.01
CA THR A 34 -6.95 -13.24 -7.88
C THR A 34 -7.10 -11.88 -8.59
N LEU A 35 -6.20 -10.91 -8.35
CA LEU A 35 -6.31 -9.56 -8.90
C LEU A 35 -5.35 -9.39 -10.08
N GLU A 36 -5.89 -9.19 -11.29
CA GLU A 36 -5.11 -9.18 -12.53
C GLU A 36 -4.21 -7.93 -12.66
N ASN A 37 -4.65 -6.79 -12.11
CA ASN A 37 -3.94 -5.52 -12.18
C ASN A 37 -3.08 -5.24 -10.94
N LEU A 38 -2.83 -6.27 -10.11
CA LEU A 38 -2.04 -6.15 -8.90
C LEU A 38 -0.59 -6.57 -9.12
N ARG A 39 0.35 -5.71 -8.70
CA ARG A 39 1.76 -6.05 -8.52
C ARG A 39 2.06 -6.18 -7.04
N LEU A 40 2.58 -7.33 -6.64
CA LEU A 40 3.00 -7.62 -5.27
C LEU A 40 4.52 -7.61 -5.18
N LEU A 41 5.05 -6.79 -4.27
CA LEU A 41 6.48 -6.68 -3.99
C LEU A 41 6.74 -6.98 -2.51
N TYR A 42 7.91 -7.53 -2.22
CA TYR A 42 8.39 -7.82 -0.86
C TYR A 42 9.66 -7.03 -0.56
N ALA A 43 9.66 -6.30 0.56
CA ALA A 43 10.85 -5.64 1.10
C ALA A 43 11.03 -6.04 2.56
N GLU A 44 12.11 -6.77 2.86
CA GLU A 44 12.34 -7.42 4.16
C GLU A 44 12.21 -6.45 5.35
N SER A 45 12.87 -5.30 5.25
CA SER A 45 12.92 -4.29 6.33
C SER A 45 11.86 -3.19 6.20
N LEU A 46 10.77 -3.44 5.46
CA LEU A 46 9.71 -2.44 5.28
C LEU A 46 8.84 -2.28 6.54
N HIS A 47 8.83 -1.08 7.12
CA HIS A 47 7.95 -0.71 8.23
C HIS A 47 7.03 0.50 7.92
N ALA A 48 7.23 1.14 6.76
CA ALA A 48 6.42 2.27 6.33
C ALA A 48 4.96 1.87 6.12
N LYS A 49 4.04 2.79 6.42
CA LYS A 49 2.60 2.63 6.23
C LYS A 49 2.10 3.86 5.50
N CYS A 50 2.06 3.72 4.19
CA CYS A 50 1.65 4.75 3.25
C CYS A 50 0.59 4.19 2.32
N TYR A 51 -0.46 4.96 2.09
CA TYR A 51 -1.54 4.64 1.14
C TYR A 51 -1.77 5.84 0.26
N PHE A 52 -1.68 5.69 -1.06
CA PHE A 52 -1.84 6.82 -1.96
C PHE A 52 -2.57 6.43 -3.24
N ASN A 53 -3.05 7.45 -3.93
CA ASN A 53 -3.56 7.41 -5.29
C ASN A 53 -3.17 8.72 -6.00
N GLU A 54 -3.62 8.92 -7.23
CA GLU A 54 -3.23 10.05 -8.08
C GLU A 54 -3.58 11.43 -7.51
N ARG A 55 -4.46 11.50 -6.50
CA ARG A 55 -4.99 12.74 -5.92
C ARG A 55 -4.53 13.03 -4.51
N GLN A 56 -4.22 12.01 -3.71
CA GLN A 56 -3.89 12.18 -2.30
C GLN A 56 -3.18 10.95 -1.72
N LEU A 57 -2.50 11.16 -0.60
CA LEU A 57 -1.89 10.12 0.20
C LEU A 57 -2.25 10.23 1.67
N VAL A 58 -2.10 9.12 2.38
CA VAL A 58 -2.21 8.98 3.83
C VAL A 58 -0.94 8.34 4.33
N LEU A 59 -0.20 9.07 5.17
CA LEU A 59 0.88 8.52 5.99
C LEU A 59 0.31 8.26 7.38
N SER A 60 0.55 7.07 7.93
CA SER A 60 -0.03 6.71 9.21
C SER A 60 0.84 5.73 10.00
N THR A 61 0.55 5.56 11.28
CA THR A 61 1.07 4.46 12.11
C THR A 61 0.24 3.18 11.98
N MET A 62 -0.94 3.28 11.36
CA MET A 62 -1.94 2.21 11.28
C MET A 62 -1.53 1.11 10.29
N ASN A 63 -1.62 -0.15 10.74
CA ASN A 63 -1.47 -1.32 9.88
C ASN A 63 -2.81 -1.71 9.22
N LEU A 64 -2.76 -2.46 8.12
CA LEU A 64 -3.97 -2.89 7.39
C LEU A 64 -4.71 -4.10 7.98
N TYR A 65 -4.31 -4.63 9.13
CA TYR A 65 -5.03 -5.70 9.81
C TYR A 65 -6.12 -5.15 10.75
N ALA A 66 -7.20 -5.93 10.93
CA ALA A 66 -8.42 -5.47 11.60
C ALA A 66 -8.21 -5.03 13.07
N TYR A 67 -7.25 -5.63 13.77
CA TYR A 67 -6.94 -5.29 15.16
C TYR A 67 -6.43 -3.84 15.30
N SER A 68 -5.47 -3.40 14.48
CA SER A 68 -4.92 -2.04 14.53
C SER A 68 -6.01 -0.98 14.30
N GLN A 69 -6.94 -1.24 13.36
CA GLN A 69 -8.06 -0.34 13.07
C GLN A 69 -9.08 -0.21 14.21
N ARG A 70 -9.25 -1.25 15.05
CA ARG A 70 -10.32 -1.29 16.08
C ARG A 70 -9.82 -1.01 17.48
N ASN A 71 -8.58 -1.39 17.78
CA ASN A 71 -8.08 -1.46 19.14
C ASN A 71 -6.93 -0.50 19.41
N ASN A 72 -6.20 -0.06 18.38
CA ASN A 72 -5.06 0.82 18.57
C ASN A 72 -5.47 2.30 18.44
N ARG A 73 -4.84 3.14 19.25
CA ARG A 73 -4.86 4.59 19.05
C ARG A 73 -3.78 4.95 18.03
N GLU A 74 -4.19 5.14 16.78
CA GLU A 74 -3.30 5.42 15.65
C GLU A 74 -3.27 6.92 15.33
N MET A 75 -2.20 7.37 14.68
CA MET A 75 -2.10 8.73 14.14
C MET A 75 -1.76 8.70 12.65
N GLY A 76 -1.98 9.81 11.97
CA GLY A 76 -1.62 9.95 10.58
C GLY A 76 -2.00 11.31 10.03
N ILE A 77 -1.53 11.57 8.82
CA ILE A 77 -1.80 12.80 8.08
C ILE A 77 -2.33 12.43 6.70
N ARG A 78 -3.22 13.27 6.18
CA ARG A 78 -3.66 13.21 4.79
C ARG A 78 -3.04 14.36 4.02
N VAL A 79 -2.34 14.05 2.93
CA VAL A 79 -1.72 15.03 2.05
C VAL A 79 -2.43 14.97 0.70
N ARG A 80 -2.89 16.12 0.19
CA ARG A 80 -3.50 16.22 -1.14
C ARG A 80 -2.44 16.62 -2.16
N LYS A 81 -2.49 16.03 -3.35
CA LYS A 81 -1.72 16.48 -4.50
C LYS A 81 -2.30 17.82 -4.98
N GLN A 82 -1.69 18.92 -4.56
CA GLN A 82 -1.98 20.28 -5.02
C GLN A 82 -0.73 20.81 -5.71
N GLY A 83 -0.89 21.69 -6.70
CA GLY A 83 0.26 22.29 -7.39
C GLY A 83 1.17 22.98 -6.39
N GLY A 84 2.46 22.58 -6.35
CA GLY A 84 3.44 23.09 -5.38
C GLY A 84 3.51 22.37 -4.04
N ASN A 85 2.78 21.27 -3.83
CA ASN A 85 2.93 20.47 -2.61
C ASN A 85 4.13 19.53 -2.71
N GLU A 86 5.27 19.97 -2.18
CA GLU A 86 6.54 19.23 -2.15
C GLU A 86 6.41 17.91 -1.38
N ILE A 87 5.67 17.89 -0.27
CA ILE A 87 5.49 16.69 0.58
C ILE A 87 4.92 15.51 -0.21
N TYR A 88 3.93 15.75 -1.08
CA TYR A 88 3.35 14.66 -1.88
C TYR A 88 4.39 14.07 -2.85
N SER A 89 5.25 14.91 -3.43
CA SER A 89 6.31 14.49 -4.36
C SER A 89 7.43 13.75 -3.64
N GLU A 90 7.89 14.26 -2.50
CA GLU A 90 8.92 13.61 -1.66
C GLU A 90 8.49 12.22 -1.22
N VAL A 91 7.25 12.07 -0.75
CA VAL A 91 6.72 10.76 -0.35
C VAL A 91 6.62 9.81 -1.55
N LEU A 92 6.29 10.32 -2.74
CA LEU A 92 6.27 9.49 -3.95
C LEU A 92 7.67 9.03 -4.36
N GLU A 93 8.69 9.87 -4.21
CA GLU A 93 10.08 9.49 -4.47
C GLU A 93 10.54 8.38 -3.53
N GLU A 94 10.24 8.48 -2.25
CA GLU A 94 10.53 7.43 -1.27
C GLU A 94 9.79 6.13 -1.58
N VAL A 95 8.50 6.21 -1.94
CA VAL A 95 7.73 5.03 -2.36
C VAL A 95 8.35 4.35 -3.59
N ARG A 96 8.84 5.13 -4.56
CA ARG A 96 9.53 4.58 -5.74
C ARG A 96 10.83 3.88 -5.34
N SER A 97 11.64 4.51 -4.50
CA SER A 97 12.89 3.91 -4.00
C SER A 97 12.63 2.57 -3.28
N ILE A 98 11.60 2.53 -2.43
CA ILE A 98 11.15 1.28 -1.78
C ILE A 98 10.72 0.23 -2.82
N ALA A 99 9.95 0.62 -3.83
CA ALA A 99 9.46 -0.31 -4.85
C ALA A 99 10.59 -0.85 -5.75
N GLU A 100 11.59 -0.03 -6.07
CA GLU A 100 12.75 -0.41 -6.90
C GLU A 100 13.71 -1.34 -6.17
N SER A 101 13.83 -1.22 -4.85
CA SER A 101 14.65 -2.10 -4.01
C SER A 101 13.93 -3.37 -3.55
N ALA A 102 12.63 -3.49 -3.81
CA ALA A 102 11.81 -4.63 -3.39
C ALA A 102 11.81 -5.77 -4.42
N GLU A 103 11.62 -6.99 -3.93
CA GLU A 103 11.58 -8.20 -4.75
C GLU A 103 10.17 -8.47 -5.27
N PRO A 104 9.98 -8.67 -6.60
CA PRO A 104 8.70 -9.11 -7.14
C PRO A 104 8.29 -10.47 -6.57
N GLN A 105 7.04 -10.57 -6.13
CA GLN A 105 6.46 -11.85 -5.75
C GLN A 105 5.56 -12.34 -6.87
N THR A 106 5.82 -13.56 -7.33
CA THR A 106 4.85 -14.30 -8.15
C THR A 106 3.66 -14.62 -7.26
N VAL A 107 2.52 -14.01 -7.55
CA VAL A 107 1.24 -14.27 -6.87
C VAL A 107 0.40 -15.21 -7.71
#